data_AF-A0A844RS73-F1
#
_entry.id   AF-A0A844RS73-F1
#
_cell.length_a   1.000
_cell.length_b   1.000
_cell.length_c   1.000
_cell.angle_alpha   90.00
_cell.angle_beta   90.00
_cell.angle_gamma   90.00
#
_symmetry.space_group_name_H-M   'P 1'
#
loop_
_entity.id
_entity.type
_entity.pdbx_description
1 polymer ?
#
loop_
_entity_poly.entity_id
_entity_poly.type
_entity_poly.pdbx_seq_one_letter_code
_entity_poly.pdbx_strand_id
1 'polypeptide(L)'
;MQTPDRNTARTNPQRDRVPMPARRNAGQASAAPDQPAGKPKSFYVAVIVAILALLAALVLAFALFSHNGAGRDPNAAVGQLEGKTPEEIQAELDRIVEEGMFNISIASTVQLEDGASDAELRIENVPNNPYLMKVELARDDTGDTIYTSGMIEPNHHIQKAKLDVDLDAGEYPCTAVFYAYDKQSEQLVGQAAAKLTVLVQS
;
A
#
# COMPACT_ATOMS: atom_id res chain seq x y z
N MET A 1 -74.03 -29.93 42.45
CA MET A 1 -74.88 -30.08 41.27
C MET A 1 -74.17 -31.03 40.31
N GLN A 2 -74.80 -32.19 40.07
CA GLN A 2 -74.58 -33.20 39.01
C GLN A 2 -73.16 -33.62 38.55
N THR A 3 -72.86 -34.90 38.83
CA THR A 3 -72.07 -35.88 38.06
C THR A 3 -72.71 -36.17 36.68
N PRO A 4 -72.30 -37.16 35.82
CA PRO A 4 -71.16 -38.11 35.79
C PRO A 4 -70.49 -38.13 34.36
N ASP A 5 -69.56 -39.00 33.92
CA ASP A 5 -69.79 -40.43 33.63
C ASP A 5 -68.55 -41.23 33.17
N ARG A 6 -68.53 -42.49 33.66
CA ARG A 6 -68.08 -43.79 33.10
C ARG A 6 -66.68 -43.93 32.48
N ASN A 7 -65.78 -44.82 32.92
CA ASN A 7 -65.83 -46.22 33.41
C ASN A 7 -66.20 -47.30 32.36
N THR A 8 -65.19 -48.00 31.83
CA THR A 8 -65.13 -49.42 31.42
C THR A 8 -63.64 -49.79 31.38
N ALA A 9 -63.01 -50.66 32.19
CA ALA A 9 -63.25 -51.98 32.75
C ALA A 9 -63.03 -53.17 31.78
N ARG A 10 -61.98 -53.96 32.11
CA ARG A 10 -61.72 -55.41 31.85
C ARG A 10 -61.02 -55.75 30.52
N THR A 11 -59.96 -56.58 30.50
CA THR A 11 -59.92 -58.03 30.83
C THR A 11 -58.50 -58.48 31.27
N ASN A 12 -58.33 -59.04 32.48
CA ASN A 12 -58.23 -60.46 32.90
C ASN A 12 -56.98 -61.26 32.43
N PRO A 13 -56.19 -61.88 33.35
CA PRO A 13 -54.90 -62.52 33.08
C PRO A 13 -54.94 -64.06 33.10
N GLN A 14 -53.92 -64.75 32.55
CA GLN A 14 -53.72 -66.17 32.85
C GLN A 14 -52.24 -66.61 32.81
N ARG A 15 -51.77 -66.97 34.01
CA ARG A 15 -50.82 -68.03 34.42
C ARG A 15 -49.68 -68.44 33.47
N ASP A 16 -48.43 -68.35 33.97
CA ASP A 16 -47.58 -69.53 34.18
C ASP A 16 -46.36 -69.25 35.10
N ARG A 17 -46.24 -70.08 36.15
CA ARG A 17 -45.03 -70.75 36.72
C ARG A 17 -43.82 -69.96 37.27
N VAL A 18 -43.84 -69.83 38.61
CA VAL A 18 -42.80 -69.99 39.70
C VAL A 18 -41.44 -70.63 39.29
N PRO A 19 -40.25 -70.36 39.92
CA PRO A 19 -39.98 -69.87 41.30
C PRO A 19 -38.93 -68.74 41.52
N MET A 20 -39.01 -68.14 42.71
CA MET A 20 -37.91 -67.56 43.50
C MET A 20 -37.74 -68.45 44.77
N PRO A 21 -36.64 -68.40 45.58
CA PRO A 21 -36.15 -67.14 46.15
C PRO A 21 -34.63 -67.01 46.51
N ALA A 22 -34.21 -65.74 46.58
CA ALA A 22 -33.45 -65.07 47.66
C ALA A 22 -32.09 -65.62 48.14
N ARG A 23 -31.09 -64.85 48.60
CA ARG A 23 -30.73 -63.41 48.67
C ARG A 23 -29.52 -63.38 49.63
N ARG A 24 -28.48 -62.59 49.38
CA ARG A 24 -27.76 -61.83 50.42
C ARG A 24 -26.80 -60.80 49.82
N ASN A 25 -27.07 -59.53 50.15
CA ASN A 25 -26.19 -58.38 49.96
C ASN A 25 -25.22 -58.24 51.15
N ALA A 26 -24.04 -57.65 50.94
CA ALA A 26 -23.60 -56.36 51.52
C ALA A 26 -22.08 -56.25 51.79
N GLY A 27 -21.52 -55.06 51.52
CA GLY A 27 -20.29 -54.50 52.12
C GLY A 27 -19.07 -54.43 51.17
N GLN A 28 -18.74 -53.28 50.54
CA GLN A 28 -17.94 -52.13 51.01
C GLN A 28 -16.43 -52.41 51.20
N ALA A 29 -15.57 -51.85 50.31
CA ALA A 29 -14.60 -50.76 50.56
C ALA A 29 -13.15 -51.35 50.54
N SER A 30 -12.04 -50.78 50.04
CA SER A 30 -11.61 -49.43 49.67
C SER A 30 -10.45 -49.52 48.66
N ALA A 31 -10.17 -48.41 47.95
CA ALA A 31 -9.19 -48.25 46.88
C ALA A 31 -7.70 -48.32 47.29
N ALA A 32 -6.83 -48.65 46.33
CA ALA A 32 -5.44 -48.18 46.26
C ALA A 32 -5.32 -47.21 45.06
N PRO A 33 -4.54 -46.11 45.15
CA PRO A 33 -4.35 -45.20 44.03
C PRO A 33 -3.33 -45.79 43.07
N ASP A 34 -3.75 -46.08 41.83
CA ASP A 34 -2.82 -46.48 40.78
C ASP A 34 -2.11 -45.22 40.26
N GLN A 35 -0.79 -45.20 40.40
CA GLN A 35 0.04 -44.13 39.85
C GLN A 35 -0.10 -44.13 38.32
N PRO A 36 -0.16 -42.97 37.64
CA PRO A 36 -0.32 -42.96 36.20
C PRO A 36 0.89 -43.62 35.55
N ALA A 37 0.69 -44.83 35.03
CA ALA A 37 1.70 -45.58 34.30
C ALA A 37 2.25 -44.71 33.16
N GLY A 38 3.56 -44.44 33.21
CA GLY A 38 4.26 -43.71 32.15
C GLY A 38 4.00 -44.38 30.80
N LYS A 39 3.76 -43.56 29.77
CA LYS A 39 3.44 -44.03 28.41
C LYS A 39 4.52 -45.02 27.91
N PRO A 40 4.13 -46.10 27.21
CA PRO A 40 5.07 -47.14 26.81
C PRO A 40 6.15 -46.58 25.88
N LYS A 41 7.35 -47.16 25.88
CA LYS A 41 8.47 -46.70 25.03
C LYS A 41 8.10 -46.64 23.53
N SER A 42 7.17 -47.49 23.09
CA SER A 42 6.60 -47.47 21.73
C SER A 42 5.83 -46.19 21.38
N PHE A 43 5.26 -45.49 22.36
CA PHE A 43 4.61 -44.20 22.18
C PHE A 43 5.63 -43.13 21.77
N TYR A 44 6.79 -43.08 22.43
CA TYR A 44 7.85 -42.12 22.09
C TYR A 44 8.46 -42.42 20.72
N VAL A 45 8.63 -43.70 20.36
CA VAL A 45 9.06 -44.09 19.02
C VAL A 45 8.04 -43.65 17.97
N ALA A 46 6.75 -43.85 18.20
CA ALA A 46 5.69 -43.37 17.29
C ALA A 46 5.68 -41.84 17.14
N VAL A 47 5.89 -41.10 18.23
CA VAL A 47 5.99 -39.63 18.22
C VAL A 47 7.22 -39.17 17.42
N ILE A 48 8.38 -39.80 17.61
CA ILE A 48 9.60 -39.46 16.85
C ILE A 48 9.39 -39.74 15.36
N VAL A 49 8.79 -40.88 15.00
CA VAL A 49 8.47 -41.20 13.60
C VAL A 49 7.48 -40.20 13.01
N ALA A 50 6.45 -39.78 13.76
CA ALA A 50 5.51 -38.78 13.32
C ALA A 50 6.16 -37.40 13.12
N ILE A 51 7.07 -37.00 14.02
CA ILE A 51 7.84 -35.75 13.89
C ILE A 51 8.76 -35.81 12.67
N LEU A 52 9.46 -36.92 12.45
CA LEU A 52 10.31 -37.10 11.28
C LEU A 52 9.51 -37.07 9.97
N ALA A 53 8.32 -37.68 9.95
CA ALA A 53 7.41 -37.61 8.81
C ALA A 53 6.92 -36.18 8.55
N LEU A 54 6.60 -35.42 9.60
CA LEU A 54 6.23 -34.00 9.50
C LEU A 54 7.38 -33.13 9.00
N LEU A 55 8.60 -33.34 9.48
CA LEU A 55 9.78 -32.63 9.01
C LEU A 55 10.08 -32.95 7.54
N ALA A 56 9.97 -34.23 7.15
CA ALA A 56 10.12 -34.62 5.75
C ALA A 56 9.04 -33.99 4.86
N ALA A 57 7.79 -33.93 5.33
CA ALA A 57 6.70 -33.28 4.61
C ALA A 57 6.91 -31.76 4.50
N LEU A 58 7.44 -31.10 5.52
CA LEU A 58 7.77 -29.67 5.50
C LEU A 58 8.95 -29.36 4.58
N VAL A 59 10.00 -30.19 4.56
CA VAL A 59 11.12 -30.06 3.63
C VAL A 59 10.66 -30.30 2.19
N LEU A 60 9.80 -31.30 1.96
CA LEU A 60 9.22 -31.56 0.65
C LEU A 60 8.31 -30.41 0.20
N ALA A 61 7.45 -29.92 1.09
CA ALA A 61 6.62 -28.76 0.81
C ALA A 61 7.48 -27.53 0.49
N PHE A 62 8.50 -27.24 1.30
CA PHE A 62 9.44 -26.16 1.01
C PHE A 62 10.12 -26.35 -0.35
N ALA A 63 10.64 -27.54 -0.67
CA ALA A 63 11.24 -27.81 -1.98
C ALA A 63 10.26 -27.63 -3.16
N LEU A 64 8.99 -28.01 -2.97
CA LEU A 64 7.93 -27.87 -3.98
C LEU A 64 7.42 -26.42 -4.11
N PHE A 65 7.36 -25.66 -3.02
CA PHE A 65 6.84 -24.29 -2.98
C PHE A 65 7.93 -23.22 -3.18
N SER A 66 9.21 -23.53 -2.99
CA SER A 66 10.35 -22.62 -3.22
C SER A 66 10.70 -22.41 -4.69
N HIS A 67 10.06 -23.14 -5.62
CA HIS A 67 10.29 -23.02 -7.07
C HIS A 67 9.49 -21.89 -7.76
N ASN A 68 8.76 -21.05 -7.01
CA ASN A 68 7.92 -19.99 -7.58
C ASN A 68 8.60 -18.61 -7.71
N GLY A 69 9.94 -18.55 -7.64
CA GLY A 69 10.64 -17.38 -8.16
C GLY A 69 10.67 -17.49 -9.68
N ALA A 70 9.91 -16.66 -10.40
CA ALA A 70 10.11 -16.51 -11.83
C ALA A 70 11.58 -16.09 -12.04
N GLY A 71 12.42 -17.07 -12.42
CA GLY A 71 13.81 -16.81 -12.73
C GLY A 71 13.89 -15.76 -13.83
N ARG A 72 14.96 -14.96 -13.83
CA ARG A 72 15.27 -14.12 -14.99
C ARG A 72 15.32 -15.03 -16.21
N ASP A 73 14.67 -14.62 -17.29
CA ASP A 73 14.66 -15.39 -18.54
C ASP A 73 16.13 -15.66 -18.95
N PRO A 74 16.53 -16.92 -19.19
CA PRO A 74 17.91 -17.24 -19.57
C PRO A 74 18.33 -16.58 -20.89
N ASN A 75 17.38 -16.07 -21.68
CA ASN A 75 17.61 -15.34 -22.92
C ASN A 75 17.59 -13.81 -22.76
N ALA A 76 17.34 -13.28 -21.54
CA ALA A 76 17.37 -11.84 -21.31
C ALA A 76 18.81 -11.31 -21.36
N ALA A 77 19.14 -10.59 -22.44
CA ALA A 77 20.41 -9.89 -22.58
C ALA A 77 20.36 -8.49 -21.93
N VAL A 78 21.48 -8.05 -21.37
CA VAL A 78 21.65 -6.68 -20.86
C VAL A 78 21.98 -5.77 -22.03
N GLY A 79 21.15 -4.75 -22.27
CA GLY A 79 21.38 -3.74 -23.31
C GLY A 79 20.20 -3.59 -24.26
N GLN A 80 20.39 -2.79 -25.31
CA GLN A 80 19.42 -2.64 -26.40
C GLN A 80 19.53 -3.81 -27.38
N LEU A 81 18.43 -4.11 -28.09
CA LEU A 81 18.41 -5.12 -29.15
C LEU A 81 19.49 -4.82 -30.21
N GLU A 82 20.21 -5.86 -30.62
CA GLU A 82 21.16 -5.78 -31.73
C GLU A 82 20.42 -5.50 -33.05
N GLY A 83 20.93 -4.58 -33.86
CA GLY A 83 20.40 -4.31 -35.21
C GLY A 83 19.35 -3.20 -35.33
N LYS A 84 19.11 -2.39 -34.28
CA LYS A 84 18.36 -1.13 -34.46
C LYS A 84 19.07 -0.27 -35.51
N THR A 85 18.33 0.31 -36.44
CA THR A 85 18.93 1.22 -37.42
C THR A 85 19.38 2.51 -36.72
N PRO A 86 20.35 3.25 -37.28
CA PRO A 86 20.74 4.56 -36.76
C PRO A 86 19.53 5.50 -36.58
N GLU A 87 18.53 5.41 -37.44
CA GLU A 87 17.30 6.19 -37.37
C GLU A 87 16.40 5.77 -36.21
N GLU A 88 16.25 4.48 -35.93
CA GLU A 88 15.47 3.99 -34.78
C GLU A 88 16.16 4.28 -33.45
N ILE A 89 17.50 4.21 -33.43
CA ILE A 89 18.32 4.63 -32.29
C ILE A 89 18.12 6.13 -32.08
N GLN A 90 18.23 6.94 -33.13
CA GLN A 90 18.04 8.39 -33.04
C GLN A 90 16.62 8.75 -32.59
N ALA A 91 15.59 8.11 -33.15
CA ALA A 91 14.20 8.33 -32.75
C ALA A 91 13.95 7.97 -31.28
N GLU A 92 14.57 6.90 -30.77
CA GLU A 92 14.48 6.54 -29.36
C GLU A 92 15.27 7.50 -28.47
N LEU A 93 16.47 7.95 -28.89
CA LEU A 93 17.22 8.97 -28.16
C LEU A 93 16.49 10.32 -28.15
N ASP A 94 15.94 10.74 -29.28
CA ASP A 94 15.13 11.95 -29.42
C ASP A 94 13.88 11.85 -28.54
N ARG A 95 13.25 10.68 -28.51
CA ARG A 95 12.13 10.39 -27.61
C ARG A 95 12.53 10.43 -26.14
N ILE A 96 13.68 9.89 -25.76
CA ILE A 96 14.18 9.99 -24.37
C ILE A 96 14.53 11.43 -24.01
N VAL A 97 15.03 12.23 -24.95
CA VAL A 97 15.29 13.66 -24.76
C VAL A 97 13.98 14.44 -24.64
N GLU A 98 12.97 14.09 -25.45
CA GLU A 98 11.62 14.66 -25.43
C GLU A 98 10.87 14.28 -24.14
N GLU A 99 10.96 13.03 -23.70
CA GLU A 99 10.35 12.50 -22.47
C GLU A 99 11.17 12.85 -21.21
N GLY A 100 12.43 13.27 -21.35
CA GLY A 100 13.41 13.27 -20.26
C GLY A 100 13.84 14.63 -19.71
N MET A 101 13.38 15.75 -20.27
CA MET A 101 13.82 17.07 -19.81
C MET A 101 12.67 17.98 -19.40
N PHE A 102 12.42 18.02 -18.08
CA PHE A 102 11.66 19.08 -17.45
C PHE A 102 12.48 20.38 -17.47
N ASN A 103 12.42 21.09 -18.60
CA ASN A 103 13.16 22.32 -18.84
C ASN A 103 12.34 23.53 -18.41
N ILE A 104 12.82 24.24 -17.39
CA ILE A 104 12.17 25.41 -16.82
C ILE A 104 13.16 26.57 -16.66
N SER A 105 12.64 27.79 -16.69
CA SER A 105 13.37 29.01 -16.36
C SER A 105 12.56 29.85 -15.40
N ILE A 106 13.21 30.39 -14.37
CA ILE A 106 12.64 31.33 -13.39
C ILE A 106 13.71 32.33 -12.96
N ALA A 107 13.31 33.56 -12.61
CA ALA A 107 14.23 34.51 -12.00
C ALA A 107 14.72 34.02 -10.63
N SER A 108 16.03 34.03 -10.41
CA SER A 108 16.64 33.74 -9.09
C SER A 108 16.37 34.85 -8.06
N THR A 109 16.01 36.04 -8.53
CA THR A 109 15.65 37.19 -7.71
C THR A 109 14.46 37.90 -8.33
N VAL A 110 13.40 38.07 -7.54
CA VAL A 110 12.15 38.73 -7.91
C VAL A 110 12.07 40.05 -7.17
N GLN A 111 11.89 41.16 -7.88
CA GLN A 111 11.79 42.50 -7.29
C GLN A 111 10.34 42.99 -7.37
N LEU A 112 9.85 43.54 -6.27
CA LEU A 112 8.57 44.22 -6.16
C LEU A 112 8.80 45.67 -5.75
N GLU A 113 8.11 46.60 -6.40
CA GLU A 113 8.15 48.02 -6.04
C GLU A 113 7.47 48.28 -4.69
N ASP A 114 6.39 47.56 -4.40
CA ASP A 114 5.76 47.47 -3.08
C ASP A 114 5.08 46.09 -2.91
N GLY A 115 4.63 45.77 -1.70
CA GLY A 115 4.01 44.49 -1.37
C GLY A 115 2.76 44.12 -2.19
N ALA A 116 2.12 45.09 -2.84
CA ALA A 116 0.90 44.90 -3.61
C ALA A 116 1.14 44.90 -5.14
N SER A 117 2.36 45.22 -5.56
CA SER A 117 2.78 45.34 -6.95
C SER A 117 2.95 43.98 -7.63
N ASP A 118 2.87 43.99 -8.96
CA ASP A 118 3.14 42.81 -9.76
C ASP A 118 4.62 42.41 -9.66
N ALA A 119 4.85 41.17 -9.21
CA ALA A 119 6.16 40.56 -9.11
C ALA A 119 6.68 40.12 -10.49
N GLU A 120 7.91 40.47 -10.84
CA GLU A 120 8.53 40.04 -12.11
C GLU A 120 9.11 38.61 -12.00
N LEU A 121 8.25 37.60 -12.08
CA LEU A 121 8.58 36.18 -11.86
C LEU A 121 9.40 35.54 -13.00
N ARG A 122 9.17 35.95 -14.25
CA ARG A 122 9.83 35.40 -15.46
C ARG A 122 9.81 33.87 -15.53
N ILE A 123 8.63 33.28 -15.36
CA ILE A 123 8.43 31.83 -15.44
C ILE A 123 8.20 31.44 -16.90
N GLU A 124 8.92 30.46 -17.42
CA GLU A 124 8.77 29.99 -18.80
C GLU A 124 8.60 28.47 -18.87
N ASN A 125 7.58 28.03 -19.63
CA ASN A 125 7.44 26.65 -20.07
C ASN A 125 7.96 26.54 -21.51
N VAL A 126 9.18 26.03 -21.69
CA VAL A 126 9.84 26.04 -23.00
C VAL A 126 9.07 25.22 -24.04
N PRO A 127 9.21 25.52 -25.35
CA PRO A 127 8.39 24.87 -26.40
C PRO A 127 8.52 23.34 -26.45
N ASN A 128 9.69 22.81 -26.09
CA ASN A 128 9.99 21.38 -26.16
C ASN A 128 9.66 20.63 -24.86
N ASN A 129 9.12 21.30 -23.83
CA ASN A 129 8.67 20.62 -22.64
C ASN A 129 7.38 19.85 -22.96
N PRO A 130 7.33 18.51 -22.80
CA PRO A 130 6.15 17.75 -23.15
C PRO A 130 5.00 17.94 -22.16
N TYR A 131 5.20 18.65 -21.04
CA TYR A 131 4.26 18.73 -19.92
C TYR A 131 3.50 20.06 -19.83
N LEU A 132 2.28 20.00 -19.28
CA LEU A 132 1.66 21.15 -18.65
C LEU A 132 2.42 21.48 -17.36
N MET A 133 2.65 22.76 -17.08
CA MET A 133 3.40 23.18 -15.91
C MET A 133 2.51 24.00 -14.96
N LYS A 134 2.59 23.73 -13.66
CA LYS A 134 2.06 24.61 -12.61
C LYS A 134 3.19 25.01 -11.68
N VAL A 135 3.16 26.23 -11.17
CA VAL A 135 4.17 26.74 -10.23
C VAL A 135 3.51 27.21 -8.96
N GLU A 136 4.09 26.83 -7.82
CA GLU A 136 3.75 27.36 -6.50
C GLU A 136 5.00 27.96 -5.89
N LEU A 137 4.90 29.17 -5.36
CA LEU A 137 5.99 29.85 -4.66
C LEU A 137 5.65 29.90 -3.18
N ALA A 138 6.51 29.31 -2.35
CA ALA A 138 6.36 29.32 -0.90
C ALA A 138 7.54 30.02 -0.23
N ARG A 139 7.26 30.74 0.85
CA ARG A 139 8.30 31.31 1.72
C ARG A 139 8.98 30.23 2.53
N ASP A 140 10.30 30.31 2.66
CA ASP A 140 11.09 29.30 3.36
C ASP A 140 10.96 29.40 4.89
N ASP A 141 10.64 30.58 5.42
CA ASP A 141 10.58 30.84 6.87
C ASP A 141 9.27 30.36 7.53
N THR A 142 8.17 30.47 6.79
CA THR A 142 6.81 30.16 7.23
C THR A 142 6.25 28.91 6.57
N GLY A 143 6.71 28.59 5.36
CA GLY A 143 6.12 27.56 4.51
C GLY A 143 4.86 28.03 3.77
N ASP A 144 4.47 29.30 3.93
CA ASP A 144 3.25 29.82 3.33
C ASP A 144 3.42 29.99 1.82
N THR A 145 2.48 29.47 1.04
CA THR A 145 2.39 29.72 -0.40
C THR A 145 1.94 31.16 -0.63
N ILE A 146 2.79 31.93 -1.31
CA ILE A 146 2.58 33.35 -1.62
C ILE A 146 2.20 33.59 -3.08
N TYR A 147 2.29 32.58 -3.93
CA TYR A 147 1.81 32.63 -5.30
C TYR A 147 1.53 31.24 -5.84
N THR A 148 0.41 31.10 -6.56
CA THR A 148 0.05 29.89 -7.31
C THR A 148 -0.32 30.24 -8.74
N SER A 149 0.33 29.62 -9.73
CA SER A 149 -0.05 29.76 -11.13
C SER A 149 -1.23 28.86 -11.49
N GLY A 150 -1.89 29.19 -12.61
CA GLY A 150 -2.67 28.21 -13.38
C GLY A 150 -1.76 27.22 -14.13
N MET A 151 -2.36 26.35 -14.95
CA MET A 151 -1.60 25.51 -15.88
C MET A 151 -1.00 26.37 -16.98
N ILE A 152 0.27 26.13 -17.28
CA ILE A 152 1.07 26.82 -18.29
C ILE A 152 1.39 25.79 -19.37
N GLU A 153 0.84 25.99 -20.56
CA GLU A 153 1.10 25.14 -21.71
C GLU A 153 2.56 25.27 -22.20
N PRO A 154 3.10 24.27 -22.92
CA PRO A 154 4.37 24.44 -23.63
C PRO A 154 4.35 25.69 -24.52
N ASN A 155 5.50 26.36 -24.65
CA ASN A 155 5.65 27.61 -25.41
C ASN A 155 4.87 28.81 -24.82
N HIS A 156 4.62 28.81 -23.50
CA HIS A 156 3.99 29.92 -22.79
C HIS A 156 4.83 30.38 -21.59
N HIS A 157 4.61 31.62 -21.15
CA HIS A 157 5.37 32.23 -20.06
C HIS A 157 4.52 33.19 -19.22
N ILE A 158 4.99 33.48 -18.01
CA ILE A 158 4.47 34.49 -17.09
C ILE A 158 5.60 35.48 -16.82
N GLN A 159 5.51 36.68 -17.40
CA GLN A 159 6.50 37.73 -17.15
C GLN A 159 6.33 38.32 -15.75
N LYS A 160 5.09 38.69 -15.42
CA LYS A 160 4.71 39.30 -14.14
C LYS A 160 3.42 38.69 -13.61
N ALA A 161 3.29 38.62 -12.29
CA ALA A 161 2.05 38.24 -11.63
C ALA A 161 1.93 38.90 -10.26
N LYS A 162 0.69 39.14 -9.82
CA LYS A 162 0.41 39.56 -8.46
C LYS A 162 0.58 38.37 -7.50
N LEU A 163 1.18 38.62 -6.35
CA LEU A 163 1.25 37.64 -5.26
C LEU A 163 -0.12 37.49 -4.58
N ASP A 164 -0.36 36.31 -3.99
CA ASP A 164 -1.60 36.01 -3.27
C ASP A 164 -1.68 36.68 -1.89
N VAL A 165 -0.55 37.24 -1.43
CA VAL A 165 -0.40 37.96 -0.17
C VAL A 165 0.35 39.27 -0.38
N ASP A 166 0.00 40.30 0.39
CA ASP A 166 0.78 41.52 0.47
C ASP A 166 1.97 41.28 1.43
N LEU A 167 3.18 41.65 0.99
CA LEU A 167 4.41 41.51 1.76
C LEU A 167 4.91 42.87 2.23
N ASP A 168 5.37 42.97 3.47
CA ASP A 168 6.07 44.17 3.94
C ASP A 168 7.42 44.33 3.20
N ALA A 169 8.00 45.53 3.27
CA ALA A 169 9.33 45.78 2.71
C ALA A 169 10.37 44.85 3.38
N GLY A 170 11.16 44.15 2.57
CA GLY A 170 12.09 43.15 3.07
C GLY A 170 12.62 42.16 2.03
N GLU A 171 13.38 41.20 2.52
CA GLU A 171 13.97 40.11 1.74
C GLU A 171 13.41 38.77 2.23
N TYR A 172 12.86 37.99 1.31
CA TYR A 172 12.20 36.72 1.60
C TYR A 172 12.82 35.60 0.76
N PRO A 173 13.59 34.69 1.38
CA PRO A 173 13.98 33.43 0.75
C PRO A 173 12.74 32.58 0.49
N CYS A 174 12.62 32.08 -0.75
CA CYS A 174 11.47 31.32 -1.21
C CYS A 174 11.90 30.09 -2.01
N THR A 175 10.99 29.13 -2.11
CA THR A 175 11.10 27.95 -2.97
C THR A 175 9.96 27.97 -3.98
N ALA A 176 10.29 27.99 -5.27
CA ALA A 176 9.34 27.70 -6.33
C ALA A 176 9.31 26.19 -6.57
N VAL A 177 8.13 25.58 -6.43
CA VAL A 177 7.86 24.19 -6.80
C VAL A 177 7.14 24.17 -8.12
N PHE A 178 7.72 23.47 -9.08
CA PHE A 178 7.19 23.30 -10.41
C PHE A 178 6.64 21.89 -10.54
N TYR A 179 5.41 21.78 -10.98
CA TYR A 179 4.70 20.53 -11.15
C TYR A 179 4.51 20.26 -12.63
N ALA A 180 4.93 19.08 -13.07
CA ALA A 180 4.73 18.59 -14.42
C ALA A 180 3.46 17.74 -14.45
N TYR A 181 2.53 18.08 -15.33
CA TYR A 181 1.30 17.34 -15.58
C TYR A 181 1.28 16.80 -17.01
N ASP A 182 0.73 15.61 -17.18
CA ASP A 182 0.47 15.05 -18.50
C ASP A 182 -0.57 15.90 -19.25
N LYS A 183 -0.34 16.17 -20.54
CA LYS A 183 -1.18 17.09 -21.34
C LYS A 183 -2.59 16.57 -21.62
N GLN A 184 -2.80 15.25 -21.59
CA GLN A 184 -4.08 14.66 -21.96
C GLN A 184 -4.92 14.31 -20.73
N SER A 185 -4.27 13.72 -19.73
CA SER A 185 -4.92 13.23 -18.51
C SER A 185 -4.89 14.22 -17.36
N GLU A 186 -4.08 15.29 -17.45
CA GLU A 186 -3.81 16.26 -16.38
C GLU A 186 -3.38 15.61 -15.06
N GLN A 187 -2.80 14.40 -15.13
CA GLN A 187 -2.24 13.74 -13.97
C GLN A 187 -0.85 14.28 -13.67
N LEU A 188 -0.54 14.45 -12.38
CA LEU A 188 0.79 14.84 -11.94
C LEU A 188 1.78 13.72 -12.28
N VAL A 189 2.80 14.04 -13.07
CA VAL A 189 3.84 13.09 -13.51
C VAL A 189 5.18 13.34 -12.84
N GLY A 190 5.43 14.56 -12.36
CA GLY A 190 6.70 14.90 -11.72
C GLY A 190 6.69 16.28 -11.08
N GLN A 191 7.76 16.58 -10.35
CA GLN A 191 7.96 17.88 -9.73
C GLN A 191 9.46 18.22 -9.63
N ALA A 192 9.78 19.50 -9.67
CA ALA A 192 11.10 20.06 -9.42
C ALA A 192 10.99 21.29 -8.51
N ALA A 193 12.07 21.67 -7.84
CA ALA A 193 12.09 22.85 -6.99
C ALA A 193 13.32 23.72 -7.26
N ALA A 194 13.14 25.05 -7.20
CA ALA A 194 14.21 26.03 -7.31
C ALA A 194 14.12 27.05 -6.18
N LYS A 195 15.27 27.43 -5.63
CA LYS A 195 15.39 28.50 -4.63
C LYS A 195 15.46 29.86 -5.34
N LEU A 196 14.79 30.85 -4.78
CA LEU A 196 14.85 32.24 -5.22
C LEU A 196 14.62 33.20 -4.05
N THR A 197 14.90 34.46 -4.27
CA THR A 197 14.67 35.52 -3.28
C THR A 197 13.66 36.52 -3.81
N VAL A 198 12.65 36.83 -3.01
CA VAL A 198 11.70 37.94 -3.25
C VAL A 198 12.16 39.16 -2.46
N LEU A 199 12.40 40.26 -3.16
CA LEU A 199 12.80 41.55 -2.60
C LEU A 199 11.67 42.55 -2.77
N VAL A 200 11.15 43.06 -1.66
CA VAL A 200 10.10 44.08 -1.63
C VAL A 200 10.74 45.40 -1.23
N GLN A 201 10.65 46.40 -2.11
CA GLN A 201 11.17 47.75 -1.85
C GLN A 201 10.27 48.51 -0.85
N SER A 202 10.82 49.58 -0.27
CA SER A 202 10.17 50.47 0.70
C SER A 202 9.47 51.65 0.06
#